data_AF-C7N5L9-F1
#
_entry.id   AF-C7N5L9-F1
#
_cell.length_a   1.000
_cell.length_b   1.000
_cell.length_c   1.000
_cell.angle_alpha   90.00
_cell.angle_beta   90.00
_cell.angle_gamma   90.00
#
_symmetry.space_group_name_H-M   'P 1'
#
loop_
_entity.id
_entity.type
_entity.pdbx_description
1 polymer ?
#
loop_
_entity_poly.entity_id
_entity_poly.type
_entity_poly.pdbx_seq_one_letter_code
_entity_poly.pdbx_strand_id
1 'polypeptide(L)'
;MEEQLNTQVETLESGQEKATITIEAKEIKSRIAKKYKDYGNKYVFPGFRKGHVPRPVIEAQVGKEQALMDVTEDIYEDVLPIAMDEADVYPIAQVKLEDQTALVAEGEDFVFSVIYDAKPVVELNSYDPVEIEAPFEEATEKEIDEQVEVARNNYAKFEPTDDEDAVIVAEGAAKLNLTVTDAEGNAIEELAANDSHYELGLNTYPKAFDDALVGKKKGDTITVEINVAEDKCGVSDLLEDKTETATFTAEVVAVETLVAPEVTDEWVSETSGGKLADVAALRQQFFEQITEEKAPMVATIMENNAALELSKRFEIELPEAMINDAMAEYQQRLIGQQLANMGIPQQYAQKLIDENPDLANQMLMQYLQQANISPEQFPEHLRMQAIDDVKGNLALDAIARHKGITVTNDDVMEEFVNSGVEDPKKAFKSWKDAGRLHEIREGILRGEAMKAVLEEAVVTRFDLVERTEENRAKAAAEATAAAVEEAAEEAAEEAAEVEMTEESLNKLKVAELKEIASGKGLATSGLKKAELIEAILDAETPMGAHAKQAEDAE
;
A
#
# COMPACT_ATOMS: atom_id res chain seq x y z
N MET A 1 -2.43 30.93 33.76
CA MET A 1 -3.43 30.81 34.83
C MET A 1 -4.00 29.43 34.58
N GLU A 2 -3.89 28.51 35.53
CA GLU A 2 -4.65 27.25 35.43
C GLU A 2 -6.12 27.66 35.39
N GLU A 3 -6.76 27.42 34.25
CA GLU A 3 -8.21 27.61 34.12
C GLU A 3 -8.83 26.56 35.05
N GLN A 4 -9.52 27.00 36.10
CA GLN A 4 -10.30 26.07 36.92
C GLN A 4 -11.57 25.72 36.15
N LEU A 5 -11.45 24.74 35.27
CA LEU A 5 -12.56 24.12 34.58
C LEU A 5 -13.10 23.01 35.48
N ASN A 6 -14.42 22.98 35.66
CA ASN A 6 -15.09 21.86 36.31
C ASN A 6 -15.89 21.12 35.26
N THR A 7 -15.38 19.96 34.85
CA THR A 7 -16.01 19.06 33.89
C THR A 7 -16.64 17.90 34.63
N GLN A 8 -17.94 17.70 34.44
CA GLN A 8 -18.66 16.54 34.94
C GLN A 8 -19.15 15.70 33.77
N VAL A 9 -18.84 14.41 33.79
CA VAL A 9 -19.25 13.47 32.74
C VAL A 9 -20.32 12.53 33.28
N GLU A 10 -21.42 12.38 32.54
CA GLU A 10 -22.48 11.42 32.83
C GLU A 10 -22.84 10.61 31.58
N THR A 11 -23.13 9.32 31.77
CA THR A 11 -23.60 8.44 30.69
C THR A 11 -25.13 8.56 30.56
N LEU A 12 -25.61 8.82 29.35
CA LEU A 12 -27.03 8.94 29.04
C LEU A 12 -27.66 7.57 28.75
N GLU A 13 -28.99 7.47 28.89
CA GLU A 13 -29.75 6.25 28.56
C GLU A 13 -29.62 5.82 27.09
N SER A 14 -29.23 6.74 26.20
CA SER A 14 -28.97 6.48 24.78
C SER A 14 -27.63 5.79 24.51
N GLY A 15 -26.77 5.61 25.52
CA GLY A 15 -25.39 5.13 25.37
C GLY A 15 -24.38 6.21 24.99
N GLN A 16 -24.84 7.44 24.75
CA GLN A 16 -23.98 8.62 24.56
C GLN A 16 -23.55 9.18 25.92
N GLU A 17 -22.47 9.95 25.94
CA GLU A 17 -22.01 10.63 27.14
C GLU A 17 -22.28 12.13 27.05
N LYS A 18 -22.50 12.74 28.21
CA LYS A 18 -22.71 14.17 28.37
C LYS A 18 -21.63 14.73 29.27
N ALA A 19 -20.85 15.68 28.74
CA ALA A 19 -19.92 16.47 29.53
C ALA A 19 -20.56 17.83 29.82
N THR A 20 -20.62 18.20 31.10
CA THR A 20 -21.08 19.50 31.58
C THR A 20 -19.88 20.29 32.05
N ILE A 21 -19.61 21.41 31.39
CA ILE A 21 -18.45 22.27 31.65
C ILE A 21 -18.95 23.54 32.35
N THR A 22 -18.34 23.84 33.49
CA THR A 22 -18.60 25.08 34.25
C THR A 22 -17.39 26.01 34.20
N ILE A 23 -17.63 27.26 33.81
CA ILE A 23 -16.62 28.34 33.77
C ILE A 23 -17.03 29.43 34.75
N GLU A 24 -16.11 29.80 35.63
CA GLU A 24 -16.36 30.82 36.65
C GLU A 24 -16.60 32.23 36.06
N ALA A 25 -17.48 32.99 36.71
CA ALA A 25 -17.83 34.37 36.38
C ALA A 25 -16.62 35.31 36.21
N LYS A 26 -15.55 35.05 36.97
CA LYS A 26 -14.31 35.83 36.90
C LYS A 26 -13.63 35.68 35.54
N GLU A 27 -13.61 34.47 34.99
CA GLU A 27 -13.00 34.18 33.70
C GLU A 27 -13.88 34.70 32.56
N ILE A 28 -15.20 34.50 32.66
CA ILE A 28 -16.17 35.09 31.71
C ILE A 28 -16.00 36.61 31.62
N LYS A 29 -15.88 37.30 32.75
CA LYS A 29 -15.63 38.75 32.77
C LYS A 29 -14.31 39.13 32.10
N SER A 30 -13.26 38.35 32.30
CA SER A 30 -11.95 38.55 31.65
C SER A 30 -12.05 38.41 30.14
N ARG A 31 -12.70 37.34 29.65
CA ARG A 31 -12.92 37.07 28.22
C ARG A 31 -13.78 38.14 27.56
N ILE A 32 -14.88 38.56 28.19
CA ILE A 32 -15.71 39.69 27.71
C ILE A 32 -14.87 40.96 27.58
N ALA A 33 -14.09 41.32 28.61
CA ALA A 33 -13.25 42.52 28.57
C ALA A 33 -12.18 42.45 27.46
N LYS A 34 -11.59 41.28 27.23
CA LYS A 34 -10.64 41.02 26.14
C LYS A 34 -11.31 41.22 24.77
N LYS A 35 -12.49 40.65 24.54
CA LYS A 35 -13.20 40.78 23.26
C LYS A 35 -13.55 42.22 22.92
N TYR A 36 -14.01 43.01 23.90
CA TYR A 36 -14.25 44.44 23.68
C TYR A 36 -12.97 45.21 23.32
N LYS A 37 -11.83 44.86 23.93
CA LYS A 37 -10.53 45.43 23.56
C LYS A 37 -10.14 45.06 22.12
N ASP A 38 -10.39 43.82 21.72
CA ASP A 38 -10.09 43.32 20.37
C ASP A 38 -10.95 44.01 19.31
N TYR A 39 -12.24 44.22 19.57
CA TYR A 39 -13.09 45.05 18.71
C TYR A 39 -12.57 46.47 18.57
N GLY A 40 -12.14 47.10 19.68
CA GLY A 40 -11.55 48.43 19.67
C GLY A 40 -10.27 48.54 18.83
N ASN A 41 -9.56 47.42 18.61
CA ASN A 41 -8.38 47.33 17.75
C ASN A 41 -8.73 47.00 16.29
N LYS A 42 -9.72 46.12 16.09
CA LYS A 42 -10.15 45.59 14.78
C LYS A 42 -10.94 46.63 13.98
N TYR A 43 -11.94 47.27 14.60
CA TYR A 43 -12.83 48.19 13.91
C TYR A 43 -12.38 49.65 14.02
N VAL A 44 -12.76 50.46 13.03
CA VAL A 44 -12.49 51.90 13.02
C VAL A 44 -13.68 52.64 13.59
N PHE A 45 -13.47 53.33 14.71
CA PHE A 45 -14.49 54.14 15.38
C PHE A 45 -14.17 55.63 15.19
N PRO A 46 -15.04 56.39 14.49
CA PRO A 46 -14.81 57.82 14.27
C PRO A 46 -14.61 58.59 15.58
N GLY A 47 -13.54 59.39 15.65
CA GLY A 47 -13.23 60.22 16.82
C GLY A 47 -12.45 59.51 17.94
N PHE A 48 -12.15 58.21 17.81
CA PHE A 48 -11.37 57.46 18.79
C PHE A 48 -10.10 56.88 18.20
N ARG A 49 -9.02 56.85 19.00
CA ARG A 49 -7.79 56.15 18.64
C ARG A 49 -8.01 54.64 18.78
N LYS A 50 -7.50 53.85 17.83
CA LYS A 50 -7.50 52.37 17.89
C LYS A 50 -7.08 51.87 19.27
N GLY A 51 -7.86 50.95 19.83
CA GLY A 51 -7.67 50.33 21.14
C GLY A 51 -8.11 51.16 22.35
N HIS A 52 -8.48 52.44 22.16
CA HIS A 52 -8.89 53.35 23.24
C HIS A 52 -10.34 53.84 23.05
N VAL A 53 -11.21 52.93 22.61
CA VAL A 53 -12.64 53.19 22.41
C VAL A 53 -13.40 52.77 23.67
N PRO A 54 -14.21 53.64 24.29
CA PRO A 54 -15.04 53.27 25.43
C PRO A 54 -16.05 52.17 25.06
N ARG A 55 -16.25 51.20 25.96
CA ARG A 55 -17.18 50.07 25.77
C ARG A 55 -18.59 50.49 25.28
N PRO A 56 -19.25 51.53 25.80
CA PRO A 56 -20.58 51.93 25.31
C PRO A 56 -20.60 52.34 23.83
N VAL A 57 -19.50 52.87 23.31
CA VAL A 57 -19.37 53.24 21.89
C VAL A 57 -19.24 51.99 21.03
N ILE A 58 -18.50 50.98 21.51
CA ILE A 58 -18.36 49.70 20.83
C ILE A 58 -19.71 48.97 20.81
N GLU A 59 -20.40 48.92 21.96
CA GLU A 59 -21.72 48.29 22.08
C GLU A 59 -22.77 48.95 21.17
N ALA A 60 -22.73 50.27 21.01
CA ALA A 60 -23.66 50.99 20.14
C ALA A 60 -23.49 50.67 18.65
N GLN A 61 -22.30 50.24 18.23
CA GLN A 61 -21.99 49.98 16.81
C GLN A 61 -21.96 48.48 16.48
N VAL A 62 -21.38 47.65 17.34
CA VAL A 62 -21.27 46.19 17.14
C VAL A 62 -22.52 45.47 17.68
N GLY A 63 -23.16 46.02 18.71
CA GLY A 63 -24.24 45.37 19.44
C GLY A 63 -23.71 44.59 20.65
N LYS A 64 -24.36 44.78 21.81
CA LYS A 64 -23.98 44.07 23.04
C LYS A 64 -24.17 42.56 22.92
N GLU A 65 -25.28 42.14 22.30
CA GLU A 65 -25.63 40.73 22.13
C GLU A 65 -24.62 40.01 21.22
N GLN A 66 -24.25 40.63 20.09
CA GLN A 66 -23.21 40.09 19.20
C GLN A 66 -21.88 39.91 19.94
N ALA A 67 -21.49 40.87 20.79
CA ALA A 67 -20.27 40.76 21.58
C ALA A 67 -20.31 39.55 22.54
N LEU A 68 -21.48 39.22 23.10
CA LEU A 68 -21.63 38.06 23.97
C LEU A 68 -21.67 36.76 23.15
N MET A 69 -22.31 36.75 21.98
CA MET A 69 -22.29 35.62 21.03
C MET A 69 -20.85 35.27 20.65
N ASP A 70 -20.07 36.24 20.17
CA ASP A 70 -18.69 35.97 19.77
C ASP A 70 -17.80 35.53 20.94
N VAL A 71 -18.06 35.97 22.18
CA VAL A 71 -17.34 35.46 23.37
C VAL A 71 -17.75 34.04 23.70
N THR A 72 -19.04 33.72 23.54
CA THR A 72 -19.56 32.37 23.79
C THR A 72 -18.98 31.38 22.78
N GLU A 73 -18.88 31.78 21.51
CA GLU A 73 -18.23 31.00 20.44
C GLU A 73 -16.73 30.78 20.73
N ASP A 74 -15.98 31.84 21.06
CA ASP A 74 -14.57 31.71 21.48
C ASP A 74 -14.41 30.75 22.66
N ILE A 75 -15.35 30.76 23.61
CA ILE A 75 -15.33 29.84 24.76
C ILE A 75 -15.53 28.40 24.31
N TYR A 76 -16.48 28.14 23.41
CA TYR A 76 -16.67 26.78 22.89
C TYR A 76 -15.43 26.30 22.13
N GLU A 77 -14.77 27.16 21.35
CA GLU A 77 -13.55 26.79 20.60
C GLU A 77 -12.34 26.56 21.53
N ASP A 78 -12.11 27.45 22.50
CA ASP A 78 -10.92 27.42 23.35
C ASP A 78 -11.05 26.39 24.50
N VAL A 79 -12.21 26.37 25.17
CA VAL A 79 -12.34 25.70 26.48
C VAL A 79 -12.75 24.25 26.31
N LEU A 80 -13.58 23.93 25.33
CA LEU A 80 -14.11 22.58 25.15
C LEU A 80 -13.01 21.54 24.95
N PRO A 81 -12.03 21.71 24.03
CA PRO A 81 -10.97 20.72 23.86
C PRO A 81 -10.16 20.50 25.15
N ILE A 82 -9.84 21.58 25.87
CA ILE A 82 -9.07 21.52 27.12
C ILE A 82 -9.86 20.79 28.21
N ALA A 83 -11.14 21.13 28.37
CA ALA A 83 -12.00 20.53 29.38
C ALA A 83 -12.20 19.01 29.16
N MET A 84 -12.24 18.57 27.90
CA MET A 84 -12.32 17.15 27.54
C MET A 84 -10.98 16.43 27.78
N ASP A 85 -9.85 17.04 27.39
CA ASP A 85 -8.51 16.47 27.63
C ASP A 85 -8.20 16.30 29.12
N GLU A 86 -8.55 17.30 29.95
CA GLU A 86 -8.37 17.24 31.41
C GLU A 86 -9.29 16.23 32.10
N ALA A 87 -10.41 15.88 31.46
CA ALA A 87 -11.34 14.87 31.93
C ALA A 87 -11.02 13.46 31.39
N ASP A 88 -9.93 13.30 30.62
CA ASP A 88 -9.58 12.08 29.87
C ASP A 88 -10.76 11.59 28.98
N VAL A 89 -11.50 12.53 28.41
CA VAL A 89 -12.64 12.28 27.52
C VAL A 89 -12.21 12.43 26.07
N TYR A 90 -12.35 11.35 25.29
CA TYR A 90 -11.97 11.31 23.88
C TYR A 90 -13.21 11.00 23.02
N PRO A 91 -13.84 12.03 22.45
CA PRO A 91 -14.98 11.86 21.56
C PRO A 91 -14.55 11.13 20.29
N ILE A 92 -15.35 10.16 19.85
CA ILE A 92 -15.14 9.49 18.55
C ILE A 92 -15.42 10.46 17.39
N ALA A 93 -16.32 11.40 17.59
CA ALA A 93 -16.83 12.26 16.54
C ALA A 93 -17.05 13.68 17.06
N GLN A 94 -17.47 14.56 16.15
CA GLN A 94 -17.80 15.93 16.49
C GLN A 94 -18.89 15.99 17.57
N VAL A 95 -18.56 16.67 18.67
CA VAL A 95 -19.44 16.84 19.82
C VAL A 95 -20.60 17.80 19.51
N LYS A 96 -21.76 17.54 20.09
CA LYS A 96 -22.97 18.36 19.90
C LYS A 96 -23.27 19.17 21.15
N LEU A 97 -23.33 20.49 21.01
CA LEU A 97 -23.83 21.37 22.08
C LEU A 97 -25.31 21.08 22.36
N GLU A 98 -25.66 20.90 23.64
CA GLU A 98 -27.03 20.64 24.08
C GLU A 98 -27.92 21.89 23.92
N ASP A 99 -27.37 23.08 24.21
CA ASP A 99 -28.03 24.37 24.02
C ASP A 99 -27.09 25.36 23.33
N GLN A 100 -27.42 25.72 22.09
CA GLN A 100 -26.67 26.71 21.30
C GLN A 100 -27.20 28.14 21.48
N THR A 101 -28.27 28.33 22.26
CA THR A 101 -28.92 29.63 22.46
C THR A 101 -28.47 30.33 23.75
N ALA A 102 -27.86 29.60 24.68
CA ALA A 102 -27.29 30.17 25.90
C ALA A 102 -26.12 31.10 25.56
N LEU A 103 -26.15 32.33 26.10
CA LEU A 103 -25.09 33.31 25.96
C LEU A 103 -24.45 33.60 27.31
N VAL A 104 -23.15 33.88 27.29
CA VAL A 104 -22.46 34.31 28.50
C VAL A 104 -23.04 35.62 29.05
N ALA A 105 -23.08 35.71 30.38
CA ALA A 105 -23.47 36.91 31.10
C ALA A 105 -22.30 37.42 31.95
N GLU A 106 -22.10 38.74 31.97
CA GLU A 106 -21.01 39.32 32.74
C GLU A 106 -21.27 39.21 34.24
N GLY A 107 -20.35 38.56 34.96
CA GLY A 107 -20.44 38.40 36.42
C GLY A 107 -21.25 37.20 36.88
N GLU A 108 -21.66 36.33 35.95
CA GLU A 108 -22.31 35.05 36.23
C GLU A 108 -21.43 33.91 35.69
N ASP A 109 -21.51 32.74 36.35
CA ASP A 109 -20.88 31.53 35.85
C ASP A 109 -21.56 31.11 34.55
N PHE A 110 -20.80 30.52 33.64
CA PHE A 110 -21.34 29.95 32.42
C PHE A 110 -21.24 28.44 32.48
N VAL A 111 -22.38 27.77 32.28
CA VAL A 111 -22.47 26.31 32.26
C VAL A 111 -23.03 25.91 30.91
N PHE A 112 -22.34 25.02 30.23
CA PHE A 112 -22.82 24.43 28.99
C PHE A 112 -22.55 22.93 28.98
N SER A 113 -23.36 22.21 28.22
CA SER A 113 -23.20 20.77 28.06
C SER A 113 -22.97 20.40 26.61
N VAL A 114 -22.18 19.35 26.41
CA VAL A 114 -22.01 18.69 25.13
C VAL A 114 -22.39 17.22 25.24
N ILE A 115 -23.02 16.70 24.20
CA ILE A 115 -23.34 15.30 24.02
C ILE A 115 -22.41 14.74 22.95
N TYR A 116 -21.80 13.60 23.22
CA TYR A 116 -20.85 12.97 22.32
C TYR A 116 -20.91 11.45 22.39
N ASP A 117 -20.41 10.81 21.34
CA ASP A 117 -20.24 9.37 21.29
C ASP A 117 -18.89 9.02 21.95
N ALA A 118 -18.97 8.34 23.09
CA ALA A 118 -17.80 7.91 23.83
C ALA A 118 -17.21 6.64 23.22
N LYS A 119 -15.89 6.53 23.31
CA LYS A 119 -15.15 5.36 22.86
C LYS A 119 -15.63 4.09 23.59
N PRO A 120 -15.99 3.01 22.87
CA PRO A 120 -16.35 1.74 23.48
C PRO A 120 -15.26 1.22 24.42
N VAL A 121 -15.70 0.81 25.60
CA VAL A 121 -14.86 0.09 26.55
C VAL A 121 -15.02 -1.40 26.29
N VAL A 122 -13.92 -2.06 25.93
CA VAL A 122 -13.89 -3.52 25.70
C VAL A 122 -13.13 -4.26 26.80
N GLU A 123 -13.54 -5.50 27.06
CA GLU A 123 -12.82 -6.46 27.89
C GLU A 123 -12.44 -7.65 27.01
N LEU A 124 -11.23 -8.19 27.18
CA LEU A 124 -10.78 -9.32 26.38
C LEU A 124 -11.26 -10.63 27.00
N ASN A 125 -11.66 -11.58 26.16
CA ASN A 125 -12.01 -12.94 26.58
C ASN A 125 -10.83 -13.68 27.22
N SER A 126 -9.59 -13.32 26.85
CA SER A 126 -8.36 -13.81 27.46
C SER A 126 -7.26 -12.74 27.41
N TYR A 127 -6.48 -12.66 28.49
CA TYR A 127 -5.28 -11.84 28.63
C TYR A 127 -3.99 -12.68 28.60
N ASP A 128 -4.09 -13.96 28.23
CA ASP A 128 -2.94 -14.85 28.11
C ASP A 128 -1.98 -14.39 27.01
N PRO A 129 -0.69 -14.78 27.03
CA PRO A 129 0.26 -14.51 25.96
C PRO A 129 -0.30 -14.77 24.55
N VAL A 130 0.05 -13.90 23.59
CA VAL A 130 -0.26 -14.12 22.17
C VAL A 130 0.72 -15.11 21.55
N GLU A 131 0.24 -15.92 20.62
CA GLU A 131 1.08 -16.78 19.78
C GLU A 131 1.21 -16.11 18.42
N ILE A 132 2.42 -15.70 18.03
CA ILE A 132 2.67 -14.97 16.78
C ILE A 132 3.80 -15.61 15.99
N GLU A 133 3.77 -15.46 14.67
CA GLU A 133 4.88 -15.83 13.79
C GLU A 133 5.67 -14.60 13.37
N ALA A 134 7.00 -14.70 13.33
CA ALA A 134 7.86 -13.64 12.82
C ALA A 134 9.13 -14.22 12.19
N PRO A 135 9.77 -13.52 11.23
CA PRO A 135 11.07 -13.92 10.74
C PRO A 135 12.12 -13.94 11.86
N PHE A 136 13.24 -14.64 11.63
CA PHE A 136 14.43 -14.49 12.47
C PHE A 136 14.90 -13.03 12.49
N GLU A 137 15.31 -12.54 13.66
CA GLU A 137 15.85 -11.18 13.83
C GLU A 137 17.22 -11.04 13.18
N GLU A 138 18.08 -12.04 13.39
CA GLU A 138 19.40 -12.11 12.78
C GLU A 138 19.31 -12.61 11.33
N ALA A 139 20.32 -12.25 10.53
CA ALA A 139 20.47 -12.77 9.19
C ALA A 139 20.72 -14.29 9.22
N THR A 140 20.03 -15.04 8.36
CA THR A 140 20.26 -16.47 8.20
C THR A 140 21.39 -16.72 7.20
N GLU A 141 22.01 -17.91 7.24
CA GLU A 141 23.06 -18.27 6.28
C GLU A 141 22.55 -18.21 4.83
N LYS A 142 21.26 -18.52 4.61
CA LYS A 142 20.64 -18.47 3.28
C LYS A 142 20.53 -17.03 2.76
N GLU A 143 20.12 -16.09 3.61
CA GLU A 143 20.07 -14.66 3.26
C GLU A 143 21.48 -14.12 2.95
N ILE A 144 22.50 -14.56 3.70
CA ILE A 144 23.90 -14.18 3.44
C ILE A 144 24.38 -14.78 2.11
N ASP A 145 24.06 -16.04 1.83
CA ASP A 145 24.43 -16.72 0.59
C ASP A 145 23.80 -16.04 -0.63
N GLU A 146 22.51 -15.68 -0.56
CA GLU A 146 21.83 -14.92 -1.62
C GLU A 146 22.49 -13.57 -1.85
N GLN A 147 22.84 -12.85 -0.78
CA GLN A 147 23.49 -11.55 -0.90
C GLN A 147 24.90 -11.65 -1.49
N VAL A 148 25.65 -12.70 -1.14
CA VAL A 148 26.95 -13.02 -1.75
C VAL A 148 26.79 -13.35 -3.22
N GLU A 149 25.76 -14.10 -3.60
CA GLU A 149 25.47 -14.42 -4.99
C GLU A 149 25.13 -13.18 -5.80
N VAL A 150 24.26 -12.30 -5.29
CA VAL A 150 23.94 -11.01 -5.92
C VAL A 150 25.21 -10.16 -6.09
N ALA A 151 26.04 -10.06 -5.04
CA ALA A 151 27.29 -9.33 -5.10
C ALA A 151 28.24 -9.91 -6.16
N ARG A 152 28.38 -11.23 -6.22
CA ARG A 152 29.21 -11.93 -7.21
C ARG A 152 28.71 -11.70 -8.63
N ASN A 153 27.40 -11.80 -8.86
CA ASN A 153 26.79 -11.67 -10.18
C ASN A 153 26.96 -10.24 -10.75
N ASN A 154 27.05 -9.21 -9.90
CA ASN A 154 27.37 -7.84 -10.34
C ASN A 154 28.78 -7.68 -10.95
N TYR A 155 29.69 -8.62 -10.69
CA TYR A 155 31.03 -8.65 -11.28
C TYR A 155 31.17 -9.71 -12.38
N ALA A 156 30.06 -10.33 -12.79
CA ALA A 156 30.08 -11.33 -13.83
C ALA A 156 30.43 -10.68 -15.19
N LYS A 157 31.16 -11.43 -16.01
CA LYS A 157 31.61 -10.99 -17.33
C LYS A 157 31.26 -12.02 -18.37
N PHE A 158 30.98 -11.57 -19.58
CA PHE A 158 30.85 -12.46 -20.71
C PHE A 158 32.22 -13.04 -21.06
N GLU A 159 32.31 -14.37 -21.03
CA GLU A 159 33.49 -15.10 -21.48
C GLU A 159 33.10 -16.14 -22.54
N PRO A 160 33.95 -16.40 -23.54
CA PRO A 160 33.71 -17.46 -24.52
C PRO A 160 33.52 -18.81 -23.82
N THR A 161 32.43 -19.49 -24.15
CA THR A 161 32.18 -20.83 -23.60
C THR A 161 32.92 -21.91 -24.40
N ASP A 162 33.41 -22.93 -23.69
CA ASP A 162 33.97 -24.15 -24.28
C ASP A 162 32.88 -25.16 -24.69
N ASP A 163 31.61 -24.88 -24.37
CA ASP A 163 30.48 -25.71 -24.79
C ASP A 163 30.22 -25.56 -26.30
N GLU A 164 30.57 -26.59 -27.07
CA GLU A 164 30.38 -26.64 -28.53
C GLU A 164 28.89 -26.61 -28.93
N ASP A 165 27.97 -26.93 -28.01
CA ASP A 165 26.53 -26.92 -28.25
C ASP A 165 25.84 -25.65 -27.79
N ALA A 166 26.56 -24.71 -27.18
CA ALA A 166 26.02 -23.44 -26.73
C ALA A 166 25.41 -22.65 -27.90
N VAL A 167 24.24 -22.08 -27.64
CA VAL A 167 23.51 -21.20 -28.56
C VAL A 167 23.40 -19.82 -27.94
N ILE A 168 23.39 -18.78 -28.77
CA ILE A 168 23.10 -17.42 -28.33
C ILE A 168 21.64 -17.36 -27.85
N VAL A 169 21.42 -16.83 -26.65
CA VAL A 169 20.08 -16.62 -26.06
C VAL A 169 19.67 -15.15 -26.16
N ALA A 170 18.39 -14.85 -25.93
CA ALA A 170 17.93 -13.48 -25.78
C ALA A 170 18.71 -12.81 -24.63
N GLU A 171 19.20 -11.58 -24.85
CA GLU A 171 20.07 -10.83 -23.91
C GLU A 171 21.43 -11.52 -23.62
N GLY A 172 21.85 -12.46 -24.46
CA GLY A 172 23.18 -13.08 -24.41
C GLY A 172 24.25 -12.24 -25.11
N ALA A 173 25.47 -12.77 -25.16
CA ALA A 173 26.57 -12.15 -25.89
C ALA A 173 27.32 -13.14 -26.78
N ALA A 174 28.03 -12.62 -27.78
CA ALA A 174 28.87 -13.39 -28.67
C ALA A 174 30.02 -12.56 -29.22
N LYS A 175 31.09 -13.26 -29.62
CA LYS A 175 32.12 -12.67 -30.48
C LYS A 175 31.76 -12.84 -31.94
N LEU A 176 31.76 -11.74 -32.68
CA LEU A 176 31.33 -11.70 -34.07
C LEU A 176 32.44 -11.16 -34.97
N ASN A 177 32.56 -11.74 -36.17
CA ASN A 177 33.16 -11.05 -37.31
C ASN A 177 32.02 -10.41 -38.11
N LEU A 178 31.92 -9.10 -38.06
CA LEU A 178 30.89 -8.33 -38.74
C LEU A 178 31.45 -7.67 -40.00
N THR A 179 30.72 -7.84 -41.10
CA THR A 179 30.90 -7.08 -42.34
C THR A 179 29.59 -6.41 -42.71
N VAL A 180 29.65 -5.13 -43.04
CA VAL A 180 28.49 -4.36 -43.50
C VAL A 180 28.73 -3.91 -44.94
N THR A 181 27.75 -4.11 -45.82
CA THR A 181 27.80 -3.65 -47.21
C THR A 181 26.64 -2.71 -47.53
N ASP A 182 26.87 -1.76 -48.44
CA ASP A 182 25.82 -0.90 -48.99
C ASP A 182 24.91 -1.65 -49.99
N ALA A 183 23.89 -0.97 -50.49
CA ALA A 183 22.97 -1.48 -51.51
C ALA A 183 23.65 -1.94 -52.82
N GLU A 184 24.87 -1.49 -53.12
CA GLU A 184 25.66 -1.85 -54.30
C GLU A 184 26.63 -3.02 -54.02
N GLY A 185 26.70 -3.50 -52.78
CA GLY A 185 27.59 -4.56 -52.33
C GLY A 185 29.01 -4.11 -52.00
N ASN A 186 29.26 -2.80 -51.89
CA ASN A 186 30.55 -2.28 -51.44
C ASN A 186 30.64 -2.35 -49.92
N ALA A 187 31.79 -2.80 -49.40
CA ALA A 187 32.02 -2.89 -47.96
C ALA A 187 32.15 -1.49 -47.30
N ILE A 188 31.47 -1.30 -46.18
CA ILE A 188 31.56 -0.11 -45.35
C ILE A 188 32.55 -0.39 -44.22
N GLU A 189 33.84 -0.17 -44.49
CA GLU A 189 34.93 -0.59 -43.58
C GLU A 189 34.83 0.01 -42.16
N GLU A 190 34.23 1.17 -42.01
CA GLU A 190 34.02 1.82 -40.69
C GLU A 190 33.10 1.02 -39.76
N LEU A 191 32.26 0.14 -40.29
CA LEU A 191 31.35 -0.71 -39.54
C LEU A 191 31.78 -2.19 -39.52
N ALA A 192 32.90 -2.50 -40.19
CA ALA A 192 33.47 -3.84 -40.14
C ALA A 192 34.20 -4.04 -38.81
N ALA A 193 33.95 -5.17 -38.17
CA ALA A 193 34.58 -5.52 -36.91
C ALA A 193 35.02 -6.98 -36.94
N ASN A 194 36.19 -7.28 -36.38
CA ASN A 194 36.71 -8.64 -36.31
C ASN A 194 36.90 -9.01 -34.84
N ASP A 195 36.48 -10.23 -34.46
CA ASP A 195 36.52 -10.74 -33.09
C ASP A 195 35.90 -9.78 -32.07
N SER A 196 34.82 -9.09 -32.47
CA SER A 196 34.17 -8.06 -31.65
C SER A 196 33.14 -8.69 -30.72
N HIS A 197 33.26 -8.38 -29.43
CA HIS A 197 32.23 -8.65 -28.46
C HIS A 197 30.94 -7.89 -28.82
N TYR A 198 29.82 -8.59 -28.79
CA TYR A 198 28.50 -8.03 -29.04
C TYR A 198 27.50 -8.59 -28.04
N GLU A 199 26.90 -7.71 -27.23
CA GLU A 199 25.77 -8.05 -26.36
C GLU A 199 24.46 -7.71 -27.08
N LEU A 200 23.54 -8.67 -27.10
CA LEU A 200 22.22 -8.51 -27.73
C LEU A 200 21.33 -7.59 -26.87
N GLY A 201 20.42 -6.85 -27.51
CA GLY A 201 19.46 -6.01 -26.81
C GLY A 201 19.96 -4.59 -26.47
N LEU A 202 21.23 -4.28 -26.75
CA LEU A 202 21.78 -2.93 -26.57
C LEU A 202 21.37 -1.92 -27.66
N ASN A 203 20.57 -2.35 -28.64
CA ASN A 203 20.13 -1.55 -29.80
C ASN A 203 21.31 -0.92 -30.59
N THR A 204 22.49 -1.55 -30.51
CA THR A 204 23.67 -1.11 -31.26
C THR A 204 23.49 -1.46 -32.74
N TYR A 205 22.98 -2.66 -33.03
CA TYR A 205 22.49 -3.06 -34.36
C TYR A 205 20.96 -3.19 -34.36
N PRO A 206 20.31 -3.28 -35.53
CA PRO A 206 18.86 -3.37 -35.62
C PRO A 206 18.29 -4.62 -34.94
N LYS A 207 17.06 -4.53 -34.42
CA LYS A 207 16.40 -5.66 -33.76
C LYS A 207 16.39 -6.96 -34.59
N ALA A 208 16.20 -6.85 -35.90
CA ALA A 208 16.23 -8.01 -36.80
C ALA A 208 17.58 -8.74 -36.80
N PHE A 209 18.67 -8.05 -36.48
CA PHE A 209 20.01 -8.64 -36.30
C PHE A 209 20.09 -9.45 -35.00
N ASP A 210 19.58 -8.91 -33.89
CA ASP A 210 19.50 -9.63 -32.61
C ASP A 210 18.63 -10.88 -32.73
N ASP A 211 17.44 -10.73 -33.33
CA ASP A 211 16.50 -11.83 -33.56
C ASP A 211 17.12 -12.95 -34.42
N ALA A 212 17.97 -12.59 -35.39
CA ALA A 212 18.66 -13.54 -36.26
C ALA A 212 19.83 -14.27 -35.56
N LEU A 213 20.45 -13.66 -34.56
CA LEU A 213 21.53 -14.26 -33.77
C LEU A 213 21.02 -15.25 -32.73
N VAL A 214 19.81 -15.05 -32.19
CA VAL A 214 19.24 -15.98 -31.20
C VAL A 214 19.14 -17.40 -31.79
N GLY A 215 19.64 -18.38 -31.05
CA GLY A 215 19.69 -19.79 -31.43
C GLY A 215 20.89 -20.20 -32.29
N LYS A 216 21.78 -19.26 -32.67
CA LYS A 216 22.98 -19.55 -33.45
C LYS A 216 24.11 -20.10 -32.60
N LYS A 217 24.92 -20.97 -33.20
CA LYS A 217 26.11 -21.59 -32.61
C LYS A 217 27.38 -20.98 -33.17
N LYS A 218 28.51 -21.31 -32.55
CA LYS A 218 29.83 -21.02 -33.09
C LYS A 218 29.97 -21.56 -34.53
N GLY A 219 30.48 -20.71 -35.42
CA GLY A 219 30.67 -21.00 -36.84
C GLY A 219 29.45 -20.72 -37.71
N ASP A 220 28.29 -20.43 -37.12
CA ASP A 220 27.12 -20.01 -37.90
C ASP A 220 27.32 -18.60 -38.46
N THR A 221 26.77 -18.38 -39.65
CA THR A 221 26.74 -17.06 -40.29
C THR A 221 25.30 -16.62 -40.44
N ILE A 222 25.06 -15.35 -40.16
CA ILE A 222 23.79 -14.69 -40.41
C ILE A 222 23.99 -13.54 -41.40
N THR A 223 22.95 -13.25 -42.17
CA THR A 223 22.89 -12.10 -43.06
C THR A 223 21.53 -11.46 -42.91
N VAL A 224 21.52 -10.17 -42.58
CA VAL A 224 20.31 -9.37 -42.37
C VAL A 224 20.40 -8.11 -43.20
N GLU A 225 19.41 -7.87 -44.06
CA GLU A 225 19.25 -6.64 -44.81
C GLU A 225 18.29 -5.72 -44.06
N ILE A 226 18.65 -4.44 -43.95
CA ILE A 226 17.85 -3.42 -43.26
C ILE A 226 17.63 -2.18 -44.12
N ASN A 227 16.55 -1.47 -43.83
CA ASN A 227 16.32 -0.12 -44.34
C ASN A 227 16.84 0.88 -43.31
N VAL A 228 17.84 1.69 -43.69
CA VAL A 228 18.54 2.59 -42.76
C VAL A 228 17.60 3.64 -42.14
N ALA A 229 16.55 4.06 -42.86
CA ALA A 229 15.60 5.07 -42.39
C ALA A 229 14.50 4.50 -41.48
N GLU A 230 14.10 3.24 -41.70
CA GLU A 230 13.02 2.57 -40.95
C GLU A 230 13.57 1.80 -39.73
N ASP A 231 14.76 1.19 -39.86
CA ASP A 231 15.39 0.32 -38.86
C ASP A 231 16.49 1.06 -38.07
N LYS A 232 16.11 2.13 -37.37
CA LYS A 232 17.06 2.97 -36.62
C LYS A 232 17.75 2.21 -35.48
N CYS A 233 19.07 2.28 -35.42
CA CYS A 233 19.94 1.66 -34.41
C CYS A 233 21.18 2.54 -34.12
N GLY A 234 22.03 2.11 -33.20
CA GLY A 234 23.23 2.85 -32.77
C GLY A 234 24.24 3.17 -33.88
N VAL A 235 24.20 2.48 -35.02
CA VAL A 235 25.07 2.74 -36.18
C VAL A 235 24.39 3.48 -37.33
N SER A 236 23.12 3.90 -37.17
CA SER A 236 22.36 4.56 -38.24
C SER A 236 23.00 5.85 -38.74
N ASP A 237 23.56 6.69 -37.87
CA ASP A 237 24.23 7.95 -38.26
C ASP A 237 25.43 7.72 -39.21
N LEU A 238 26.05 6.54 -39.14
CA LEU A 238 27.17 6.16 -40.00
C LEU A 238 26.73 5.62 -41.38
N LEU A 239 25.44 5.33 -41.51
CA LEU A 239 24.80 4.76 -42.70
C LEU A 239 23.90 5.77 -43.45
N GLU A 240 23.24 6.69 -42.74
CA GLU A 240 22.22 7.62 -43.27
C GLU A 240 22.72 8.44 -44.49
N ASP A 241 23.99 8.86 -44.50
CA ASP A 241 24.60 9.62 -45.60
C ASP A 241 25.25 8.74 -46.69
N LYS A 242 25.31 7.42 -46.49
CA LYS A 242 26.06 6.48 -47.35
C LYS A 242 25.15 5.57 -48.17
N THR A 243 24.01 5.14 -47.64
CA THR A 243 23.12 4.20 -48.34
C THR A 243 21.70 4.18 -47.77
N GLU A 244 20.70 3.84 -48.60
CA GLU A 244 19.31 3.67 -48.17
C GLU A 244 19.06 2.28 -47.55
N THR A 245 19.80 1.25 -48.01
CA THR A 245 19.73 -0.11 -47.47
C THR A 245 21.13 -0.65 -47.19
N ALA A 246 21.27 -1.37 -46.08
CA ALA A 246 22.55 -1.94 -45.66
C ALA A 246 22.38 -3.43 -45.31
N THR A 247 23.36 -4.24 -45.68
CA THR A 247 23.39 -5.68 -45.36
C THR A 247 24.46 -5.96 -44.31
N PHE A 248 24.03 -6.50 -43.17
CA PHE A 248 24.88 -6.94 -42.07
C PHE A 248 25.12 -8.43 -42.21
N THR A 249 26.37 -8.84 -42.36
CA THR A 249 26.76 -10.25 -42.33
C THR A 249 27.65 -10.48 -41.12
N ALA A 250 27.22 -11.37 -40.23
CA ALA A 250 27.97 -11.70 -39.03
C ALA A 250 28.25 -13.20 -38.94
N GLU A 251 29.51 -13.54 -38.74
CA GLU A 251 29.95 -14.89 -38.40
C GLU A 251 30.16 -14.97 -36.89
N VAL A 252 29.57 -15.98 -36.25
CA VAL A 252 29.71 -16.23 -34.81
C VAL A 252 31.05 -16.92 -34.56
N VAL A 253 32.01 -16.17 -34.01
CA VAL A 253 33.35 -16.68 -33.67
C VAL A 253 33.31 -17.48 -32.37
N ALA A 254 32.53 -17.02 -31.39
CA ALA A 254 32.27 -17.72 -30.14
C ALA A 254 30.94 -17.25 -29.54
N VAL A 255 30.23 -18.16 -28.87
CA VAL A 255 29.13 -17.81 -27.97
C VAL A 255 29.74 -17.46 -26.61
N GLU A 256 29.30 -16.39 -25.98
CA GLU A 256 29.79 -15.96 -24.68
C GLU A 256 28.70 -16.15 -23.63
N THR A 257 29.10 -16.70 -22.48
CA THR A 257 28.22 -16.91 -21.33
C THR A 257 28.66 -16.03 -20.19
N LEU A 258 27.70 -15.58 -19.39
CA LEU A 258 27.98 -14.77 -18.22
C LEU A 258 28.65 -15.65 -17.15
N VAL A 259 29.93 -15.40 -16.88
CA VAL A 259 30.71 -16.11 -15.87
C VAL A 259 30.92 -15.20 -14.67
N ALA A 260 30.34 -15.59 -13.54
CA ALA A 260 30.52 -14.89 -12.28
C ALA A 260 31.85 -15.32 -11.63
N PRO A 261 32.64 -14.38 -11.07
CA PRO A 261 33.93 -14.71 -10.47
C PRO A 261 33.79 -15.62 -9.25
N GLU A 262 34.77 -16.49 -8.98
CA GLU A 262 34.76 -17.27 -7.73
C GLU A 262 34.93 -16.36 -6.51
N VAL A 263 34.12 -16.60 -5.47
CA VAL A 263 34.17 -15.84 -4.21
C VAL A 263 35.37 -16.35 -3.40
N THR A 264 36.51 -15.70 -3.58
CA THR A 264 37.79 -15.98 -2.91
C THR A 264 38.25 -14.78 -2.09
N ASP A 265 39.17 -14.99 -1.15
CA ASP A 265 39.73 -13.89 -0.33
C ASP A 265 40.38 -12.80 -1.20
N GLU A 266 41.04 -13.20 -2.29
CA GLU A 266 41.61 -12.26 -3.26
C GLU A 266 40.52 -11.43 -3.94
N TRP A 267 39.45 -12.08 -4.41
CA TRP A 267 38.31 -11.38 -5.02
C TRP A 267 37.66 -10.37 -4.06
N VAL A 268 37.49 -10.74 -2.79
CA VAL A 268 36.91 -9.84 -1.77
C VAL A 268 37.83 -8.64 -1.52
N SER A 269 39.14 -8.87 -1.39
CA SER A 269 40.11 -7.79 -1.22
C SER A 269 40.11 -6.84 -2.41
N GLU A 270 40.08 -7.36 -3.65
CA GLU A 270 40.07 -6.53 -4.86
C GLU A 270 38.78 -5.72 -5.03
N THR A 271 37.62 -6.37 -4.90
CA THR A 271 36.31 -5.73 -5.11
C THR A 271 35.96 -4.72 -4.02
N SER A 272 36.39 -4.97 -2.79
CA SER A 272 36.22 -4.03 -1.67
C SER A 272 37.23 -2.87 -1.68
N GLY A 273 38.22 -2.89 -2.58
CA GLY A 273 39.31 -1.90 -2.61
C GLY A 273 40.23 -2.00 -1.38
N GLY A 274 40.41 -3.22 -0.85
CA GLY A 274 41.22 -3.52 0.34
C GLY A 274 40.56 -3.18 1.67
N LYS A 275 39.24 -2.91 1.70
CA LYS A 275 38.49 -2.64 2.93
C LYS A 275 38.15 -3.91 3.70
N LEU A 276 37.95 -5.02 2.98
CA LEU A 276 37.67 -6.34 3.53
C LEU A 276 38.87 -7.26 3.29
N ALA A 277 39.18 -8.09 4.29
CA ALA A 277 40.37 -8.93 4.26
C ALA A 277 40.14 -10.28 3.55
N ASP A 278 38.96 -10.88 3.71
CA ASP A 278 38.66 -12.24 3.29
C ASP A 278 37.14 -12.46 3.14
N VAL A 279 36.75 -13.65 2.65
CA VAL A 279 35.33 -14.02 2.50
C VAL A 279 34.57 -13.97 3.83
N ALA A 280 35.22 -14.30 4.95
CA ALA A 280 34.58 -14.25 6.26
C ALA A 280 34.20 -12.82 6.66
N ALA A 281 35.06 -11.83 6.38
CA ALA A 281 34.78 -10.42 6.62
C ALA A 281 33.63 -9.90 5.74
N LEU A 282 33.54 -10.35 4.47
CA LEU A 282 32.41 -10.02 3.61
C LEU A 282 31.09 -10.59 4.15
N ARG A 283 31.07 -11.87 4.53
CA ARG A 283 29.88 -12.51 5.10
C ARG A 283 29.47 -11.86 6.41
N GLN A 284 30.41 -11.50 7.28
CA GLN A 284 30.13 -10.77 8.51
C GLN A 284 29.52 -9.40 8.24
N GLN A 285 30.03 -8.66 7.24
CA GLN A 285 29.45 -7.38 6.85
C GLN A 285 27.99 -7.54 6.37
N PHE A 286 27.72 -8.56 5.55
CA PHE A 286 26.35 -8.83 5.11
C PHE A 286 25.45 -9.28 6.27
N PHE A 287 25.95 -10.09 7.19
CA PHE A 287 25.22 -10.44 8.41
C PHE A 287 24.80 -9.19 9.18
N GLU A 288 25.73 -8.26 9.43
CA GLU A 288 25.45 -7.01 10.15
C GLU A 288 24.44 -6.14 9.39
N GLN A 289 24.66 -5.94 8.09
CA GLN A 289 23.79 -5.14 7.23
C GLN A 289 22.36 -5.70 7.18
N ILE A 290 22.21 -6.99 6.91
CA ILE A 290 20.90 -7.66 6.80
C ILE A 290 20.20 -7.65 8.16
N THR A 291 20.92 -7.89 9.25
CA THR A 291 20.35 -7.85 10.61
C THR A 291 19.85 -6.45 10.97
N GLU A 292 20.62 -5.40 10.66
CA GLU A 292 20.22 -4.01 10.89
C GLU A 292 18.98 -3.61 10.06
N GLU A 293 18.92 -4.06 8.80
CA GLU A 293 17.78 -3.83 7.91
C GLU A 293 16.51 -4.57 8.38
N LYS A 294 16.66 -5.81 8.87
CA LYS A 294 15.54 -6.65 9.32
C LYS A 294 14.95 -6.19 10.66
N ALA A 295 15.75 -5.63 11.56
CA ALA A 295 15.31 -5.28 12.91
C ALA A 295 13.99 -4.47 12.96
N PRO A 296 13.84 -3.32 12.26
CA PRO A 296 12.58 -2.56 12.27
C PRO A 296 11.43 -3.31 11.58
N MET A 297 11.73 -4.08 10.52
CA MET A 297 10.72 -4.86 9.80
C MET A 297 10.14 -5.97 10.70
N VAL A 298 11.01 -6.73 11.39
CA VAL A 298 10.59 -7.83 12.28
C VAL A 298 9.79 -7.29 13.47
N ALA A 299 10.22 -6.17 14.05
CA ALA A 299 9.46 -5.50 15.12
C ALA A 299 8.04 -5.14 14.64
N THR A 300 7.92 -4.50 13.48
CA THR A 300 6.62 -4.13 12.89
C THR A 300 5.73 -5.36 12.63
N ILE A 301 6.30 -6.45 12.11
CA ILE A 301 5.55 -7.71 11.88
C ILE A 301 5.03 -8.27 13.20
N MET A 302 5.87 -8.28 14.25
CA MET A 302 5.48 -8.77 15.56
C MET A 302 4.36 -7.94 16.18
N GLU A 303 4.46 -6.61 16.13
CA GLU A 303 3.43 -5.69 16.62
C GLU A 303 2.09 -5.90 15.91
N ASN A 304 2.12 -5.94 14.57
CA ASN A 304 0.90 -6.15 13.77
C ASN A 304 0.26 -7.51 14.05
N ASN A 305 1.05 -8.58 14.11
CA ASN A 305 0.53 -9.92 14.41
C ASN A 305 -0.03 -10.00 15.84
N ALA A 306 0.62 -9.36 16.81
CA ALA A 306 0.11 -9.31 18.19
C ALA A 306 -1.21 -8.54 18.28
N ALA A 307 -1.30 -7.37 17.64
CA ALA A 307 -2.53 -6.58 17.58
C ALA A 307 -3.68 -7.38 16.94
N LEU A 308 -3.40 -8.09 15.84
CA LEU A 308 -4.35 -8.95 15.15
C LEU A 308 -4.81 -10.14 16.01
N GLU A 309 -3.92 -10.79 16.75
CA GLU A 309 -4.32 -11.88 17.66
C GLU A 309 -5.15 -11.39 18.84
N LEU A 310 -4.84 -10.20 19.36
CA LEU A 310 -5.64 -9.57 20.41
C LEU A 310 -7.02 -9.12 19.91
N SER A 311 -7.11 -8.62 18.68
CA SER A 311 -8.37 -8.14 18.09
C SER A 311 -9.43 -9.24 17.94
N LYS A 312 -9.00 -10.51 17.87
CA LYS A 312 -9.88 -11.70 17.82
C LYS A 312 -10.50 -12.06 19.17
N ARG A 313 -10.05 -11.45 20.28
CA ARG A 313 -10.44 -11.83 21.65
C ARG A 313 -11.66 -11.11 22.18
N PHE A 314 -12.35 -10.34 21.35
CA PHE A 314 -13.63 -9.72 21.68
C PHE A 314 -14.44 -9.49 20.40
N GLU A 315 -15.74 -9.27 20.54
CA GLU A 315 -16.63 -8.95 19.44
C GLU A 315 -17.59 -7.85 19.88
N ILE A 316 -17.55 -6.72 19.18
CA ILE A 316 -18.46 -5.59 19.37
C ILE A 316 -18.82 -4.99 18.01
N GLU A 317 -19.97 -4.33 17.96
CA GLU A 317 -20.30 -3.44 16.85
C GLU A 317 -19.54 -2.13 17.04
N LEU A 318 -18.66 -1.81 16.09
CA LEU A 318 -17.87 -0.59 16.15
C LEU A 318 -18.69 0.61 15.64
N PRO A 319 -18.61 1.77 16.30
CA PRO A 319 -19.22 2.99 15.78
C PRO A 319 -18.65 3.35 14.40
N GLU A 320 -19.54 3.65 13.44
CA GLU A 320 -19.14 4.04 12.07
C GLU A 320 -18.16 5.21 12.04
N ALA A 321 -18.29 6.16 12.97
CA ALA A 321 -17.37 7.29 13.07
C ALA A 321 -15.92 6.85 13.39
N MET A 322 -15.71 5.85 14.25
CA MET A 322 -14.36 5.30 14.49
C MET A 322 -13.78 4.65 13.24
N ILE A 323 -14.61 3.93 12.48
CA ILE A 323 -14.19 3.27 11.24
C ILE A 323 -13.79 4.32 10.21
N ASN A 324 -14.60 5.36 10.02
CA ASN A 324 -14.32 6.42 9.06
C ASN A 324 -13.03 7.19 9.39
N ASP A 325 -12.81 7.50 10.67
CA ASP A 325 -11.58 8.18 11.11
C ASP A 325 -10.35 7.29 10.89
N ALA A 326 -10.43 6.00 11.26
CA ALA A 326 -9.35 5.04 10.99
C ALA A 326 -9.10 4.82 9.49
N MET A 327 -10.13 4.86 8.63
CA MET A 327 -9.95 4.83 7.17
C MET A 327 -9.17 6.05 6.68
N ALA A 328 -9.47 7.24 7.19
CA ALA A 328 -8.75 8.46 6.83
C ALA A 328 -7.28 8.41 7.29
N GLU A 329 -7.03 7.96 8.52
CA GLU A 329 -5.68 7.77 9.06
C GLU A 329 -4.89 6.72 8.27
N TYR A 330 -5.51 5.57 7.95
CA TYR A 330 -4.88 4.52 7.16
C TYR A 330 -4.51 5.01 5.77
N GLN A 331 -5.42 5.73 5.10
CA GLN A 331 -5.15 6.32 3.79
C GLN A 331 -3.98 7.33 3.85
N GLN A 332 -3.95 8.18 4.87
CA GLN A 332 -2.86 9.13 5.06
C GLN A 332 -1.52 8.42 5.34
N ARG A 333 -1.53 7.33 6.11
CA ARG A 333 -0.36 6.49 6.37
C ARG A 333 0.16 5.87 5.07
N LEU A 334 -0.71 5.33 4.21
CA LEU A 334 -0.32 4.80 2.90
C LEU A 334 0.36 5.86 2.03
N ILE A 335 -0.24 7.05 1.92
CA ILE A 335 0.34 8.16 1.16
C ILE A 335 1.69 8.57 1.75
N GLY A 336 1.77 8.68 3.08
CA GLY A 336 3.00 9.00 3.80
C GLY A 336 4.12 8.00 3.53
N GLN A 337 3.82 6.70 3.51
CA GLN A 337 4.79 5.65 3.18
C GLN A 337 5.29 5.76 1.73
N GLN A 338 4.40 6.02 0.77
CA GLN A 338 4.81 6.20 -0.63
C GLN A 338 5.73 7.43 -0.80
N LEU A 339 5.42 8.53 -0.12
CA LEU A 339 6.28 9.71 -0.11
C LEU A 339 7.63 9.43 0.56
N ALA A 340 7.64 8.68 1.66
CA ALA A 340 8.88 8.26 2.32
C ALA A 340 9.76 7.39 1.42
N ASN A 341 9.15 6.46 0.65
CA ASN A 341 9.85 5.64 -0.33
C ASN A 341 10.49 6.47 -1.45
N MET A 342 9.94 7.65 -1.75
CA MET A 342 10.53 8.63 -2.67
C MET A 342 11.61 9.51 -2.02
N GLY A 343 11.98 9.25 -0.77
CA GLY A 343 12.96 10.02 -0.01
C GLY A 343 12.41 11.35 0.53
N ILE A 344 11.10 11.52 0.59
CA ILE A 344 10.45 12.73 1.14
C ILE A 344 10.20 12.50 2.64
N PRO A 345 10.87 13.25 3.53
CA PRO A 345 10.65 13.10 4.96
C PRO A 345 9.21 13.44 5.34
N GLN A 346 8.65 12.71 6.32
CA GLN A 346 7.26 12.83 6.75
C GLN A 346 6.85 14.27 7.14
N GLN A 347 7.78 15.05 7.70
CA GLN A 347 7.57 16.46 8.05
C GLN A 347 7.27 17.38 6.84
N TYR A 348 7.68 16.98 5.63
CA TYR A 348 7.40 17.69 4.38
C TYR A 348 6.22 17.07 3.62
N ALA A 349 5.91 15.80 3.88
CA ALA A 349 4.85 15.07 3.20
C ALA A 349 3.49 15.78 3.32
N GLN A 350 3.10 16.19 4.52
CA GLN A 350 1.81 16.87 4.72
C GLN A 350 1.73 18.19 3.96
N LYS A 351 2.79 19.01 4.04
CA LYS A 351 2.84 20.29 3.32
C LYS A 351 2.74 20.10 1.81
N LEU A 352 3.39 19.07 1.26
CA LEU A 352 3.33 18.74 -0.16
C LEU A 352 1.93 18.30 -0.60
N ILE A 353 1.22 17.55 0.24
CA ILE A 353 -0.18 17.16 0.00
C ILE A 353 -1.08 18.41 0.01
N ASP A 354 -0.90 19.31 0.98
CA ASP A 354 -1.68 20.54 1.09
C ASP A 354 -1.46 21.49 -0.11
N GLU A 355 -0.22 21.59 -0.59
CA GLU A 355 0.15 22.41 -1.75
C GLU A 355 -0.29 21.78 -3.08
N ASN A 356 -0.36 20.44 -3.15
CA ASN A 356 -0.67 19.68 -4.35
C ASN A 356 -1.69 18.56 -4.03
N PRO A 357 -3.00 18.87 -3.94
CA PRO A 357 -4.02 17.88 -3.54
C PRO A 357 -4.11 16.67 -4.50
N ASP A 358 -3.73 16.84 -5.77
CA ASP A 358 -3.68 15.73 -6.74
C ASP A 358 -2.55 14.73 -6.46
N LEU A 359 -1.50 15.14 -5.73
CA LEU A 359 -0.37 14.27 -5.39
C LEU A 359 -0.81 13.11 -4.49
N ALA A 360 -1.69 13.37 -3.52
CA ALA A 360 -2.26 12.34 -2.65
C ALA A 360 -2.97 11.23 -3.47
N ASN A 361 -3.76 11.63 -4.46
CA ASN A 361 -4.44 10.69 -5.36
C ASN A 361 -3.44 9.91 -6.23
N GLN A 362 -2.37 10.54 -6.71
CA GLN A 362 -1.32 9.84 -7.48
C GLN A 362 -0.59 8.80 -6.62
N MET A 363 -0.20 9.16 -5.40
CA MET A 363 0.47 8.23 -4.47
C MET A 363 -0.43 7.06 -4.11
N LEU A 364 -1.72 7.32 -3.89
CA LEU A 364 -2.69 6.27 -3.65
C LEU A 364 -2.82 5.35 -4.87
N MET A 365 -2.99 5.89 -6.07
CA MET A 365 -3.09 5.08 -7.30
C MET A 365 -1.84 4.24 -7.55
N GLN A 366 -0.66 4.77 -7.26
CA GLN A 366 0.60 4.03 -7.34
C GLN A 366 0.63 2.86 -6.35
N TYR A 367 0.21 3.09 -5.11
CA TYR A 367 0.07 2.01 -4.12
C TYR A 367 -0.91 0.93 -4.61
N LEU A 368 -2.06 1.30 -5.14
CA LEU A 368 -3.05 0.34 -5.65
C LEU A 368 -2.50 -0.51 -6.79
N GLN A 369 -1.75 0.09 -7.71
CA GLN A 369 -1.06 -0.64 -8.77
C GLN A 369 -0.04 -1.63 -8.23
N GLN A 370 0.77 -1.22 -7.24
CA GLN A 370 1.76 -2.10 -6.60
C GLN A 370 1.11 -3.25 -5.83
N ALA A 371 0.01 -2.97 -5.13
CA ALA A 371 -0.75 -3.95 -4.36
C ALA A 371 -1.67 -4.83 -5.23
N ASN A 372 -1.77 -4.56 -6.54
CA ASN A 372 -2.71 -5.19 -7.46
C ASN A 372 -4.18 -5.12 -6.98
N ILE A 373 -4.53 -4.00 -6.32
CA ILE A 373 -5.88 -3.72 -5.82
C ILE A 373 -6.58 -2.81 -6.83
N SER A 374 -7.77 -3.20 -7.30
CA SER A 374 -8.53 -2.34 -8.20
C SER A 374 -9.07 -1.10 -7.44
N PRO A 375 -9.20 0.07 -8.09
CA PRO A 375 -9.80 1.24 -7.48
C PRO A 375 -11.22 1.01 -6.92
N GLU A 376 -11.97 0.08 -7.51
CA GLU A 376 -13.31 -0.31 -7.08
C GLU A 376 -13.29 -1.18 -5.82
N GLN A 377 -12.24 -2.00 -5.63
CA GLN A 377 -12.06 -2.84 -4.45
C GLN A 377 -11.47 -2.07 -3.27
N PHE A 378 -10.77 -0.97 -3.55
CA PHE A 378 -10.04 -0.23 -2.54
C PHE A 378 -10.89 0.25 -1.34
N PRO A 379 -12.11 0.81 -1.50
CA PRO A 379 -12.90 1.26 -0.36
C PRO A 379 -13.23 0.14 0.63
N GLU A 380 -13.58 -1.05 0.14
CA GLU A 380 -13.86 -2.21 1.00
C GLU A 380 -12.59 -2.71 1.68
N HIS A 381 -11.48 -2.81 0.95
CA HIS A 381 -10.19 -3.18 1.53
C HIS A 381 -9.75 -2.19 2.62
N LEU A 382 -9.89 -0.89 2.35
CA LEU A 382 -9.59 0.18 3.28
C LEU A 382 -10.47 0.08 4.55
N ARG A 383 -11.76 -0.18 4.38
CA ARG A 383 -12.70 -0.36 5.49
C ARG A 383 -12.34 -1.57 6.35
N MET A 384 -11.98 -2.70 5.73
CA MET A 384 -11.55 -3.90 6.46
C MET A 384 -10.30 -3.64 7.30
N GLN A 385 -9.29 -3.01 6.71
CA GLN A 385 -8.05 -2.64 7.42
C GLN A 385 -8.34 -1.67 8.58
N ALA A 386 -9.21 -0.67 8.36
CA ALA A 386 -9.61 0.26 9.41
C ALA A 386 -10.34 -0.43 10.57
N ILE A 387 -11.19 -1.42 10.28
CA ILE A 387 -11.85 -2.22 11.33
C ILE A 387 -10.81 -2.99 12.15
N ASP A 388 -9.83 -3.62 11.49
CA ASP A 388 -8.77 -4.37 12.19
C ASP A 388 -7.90 -3.44 13.04
N ASP A 389 -7.52 -2.27 12.51
CA ASP A 389 -6.77 -1.24 13.24
C ASP A 389 -7.54 -0.74 14.48
N VAL A 390 -8.83 -0.42 14.33
CA VAL A 390 -9.68 -0.01 15.47
C VAL A 390 -9.78 -1.12 16.51
N LYS A 391 -9.97 -2.36 16.09
CA LYS A 391 -10.05 -3.48 17.05
C LYS A 391 -8.72 -3.71 17.76
N GLY A 392 -7.60 -3.66 17.03
CA GLY A 392 -6.26 -3.80 17.61
C GLY A 392 -6.00 -2.71 18.67
N ASN A 393 -6.35 -1.47 18.35
CA ASN A 393 -6.25 -0.34 19.27
C ASN A 393 -7.09 -0.52 20.53
N LEU A 394 -8.36 -0.90 20.40
CA LEU A 394 -9.24 -1.18 21.54
C LEU A 394 -8.72 -2.35 22.39
N ALA A 395 -8.11 -3.36 21.75
CA ALA A 395 -7.51 -4.47 22.47
C ALA A 395 -6.31 -4.01 23.31
N LEU A 396 -5.45 -3.15 22.76
CA LEU A 396 -4.32 -2.56 23.49
C LEU A 396 -4.79 -1.67 24.63
N ASP A 397 -5.87 -0.90 24.45
CA ASP A 397 -6.47 -0.13 25.55
C ASP A 397 -7.00 -1.04 26.67
N ALA A 398 -7.54 -2.21 26.33
CA ALA A 398 -7.94 -3.21 27.31
C ALA A 398 -6.73 -3.85 28.03
N ILE A 399 -5.65 -4.14 27.32
CA ILE A 399 -4.37 -4.59 27.93
C ILE A 399 -3.82 -3.54 28.88
N ALA A 400 -3.76 -2.28 28.46
CA ALA A 400 -3.24 -1.17 29.26
C ALA A 400 -3.99 -1.06 30.59
N ARG A 401 -5.33 -1.13 30.55
CA ARG A 401 -6.18 -1.12 31.75
C ARG A 401 -5.97 -2.35 32.62
N HIS A 402 -5.88 -3.54 32.02
CA HIS A 402 -5.64 -4.79 32.76
C HIS A 402 -4.29 -4.79 33.49
N LYS A 403 -3.24 -4.29 32.84
CA LYS A 403 -1.88 -4.18 33.41
C LYS A 403 -1.68 -2.93 34.27
N GLY A 404 -2.65 -2.01 34.33
CA GLY A 404 -2.57 -0.77 35.10
C GLY A 404 -1.55 0.23 34.55
N ILE A 405 -1.34 0.25 33.24
CA ILE A 405 -0.46 1.21 32.55
C ILE A 405 -1.14 2.58 32.56
N THR A 406 -0.39 3.61 32.92
CA THR A 406 -0.86 5.00 32.96
C THR A 406 0.18 5.90 32.33
N VAL A 407 -0.25 6.90 31.55
CA VAL A 407 0.62 7.88 30.91
C VAL A 407 0.39 9.24 31.54
N THR A 408 1.47 9.87 31.97
CA THR A 408 1.48 11.19 32.61
C THR A 408 1.82 12.29 31.60
N ASN A 409 1.59 13.54 31.99
CA ASN A 409 2.02 14.68 31.17
C ASN A 409 3.55 14.79 31.03
N ASP A 410 4.32 14.21 31.97
CA ASP A 410 5.77 14.17 31.86
C ASP A 410 6.21 13.17 30.77
N ASP A 411 5.51 12.04 30.64
CA ASP A 411 5.75 11.07 29.56
C ASP A 411 5.41 11.68 28.19
N VAL A 412 4.30 12.40 28.08
CA VAL A 412 3.93 13.14 26.85
C VAL A 412 4.97 14.20 26.51
N MET A 413 5.51 14.90 27.52
CA MET A 413 6.59 15.87 27.31
C MET A 413 7.88 15.18 26.83
N GLU A 414 8.20 13.98 27.31
CA GLU A 414 9.33 13.19 26.86
C GLU A 414 9.17 12.76 25.39
N GLU A 415 7.96 12.43 24.95
CA GLU A 415 7.68 12.11 23.55
C GLU A 415 7.96 13.31 22.60
N PHE A 416 7.64 14.53 23.02
CA PHE A 416 8.07 15.73 22.29
C PHE A 416 9.60 15.90 22.26
N VAL A 417 10.33 15.44 23.27
CA VAL A 417 11.80 15.47 23.24
C VAL A 417 12.32 14.43 22.24
N ASN A 418 11.75 13.23 22.24
CA ASN A 418 12.17 12.11 21.41
C ASN A 418 11.85 12.32 19.91
N SER A 419 10.73 12.98 19.61
CA SER A 419 10.36 13.33 18.23
C SER A 419 11.29 14.36 17.56
N GLY A 420 12.21 14.98 18.31
CA GLY A 420 13.22 15.88 17.76
C GLY A 420 12.70 17.26 17.33
N VAL A 421 11.52 17.68 17.81
CA VAL A 421 11.00 19.03 17.53
C VAL A 421 11.93 20.10 18.13
N GLU A 422 12.05 21.25 17.45
CA GLU A 422 13.05 22.29 17.78
C GLU A 422 12.87 22.86 19.21
N ASP A 423 11.63 23.05 19.66
CA ASP A 423 11.30 23.50 21.01
C ASP A 423 10.19 22.63 21.62
N PRO A 424 10.55 21.50 22.27
CA PRO A 424 9.60 20.57 22.85
C PRO A 424 8.66 21.22 23.87
N LYS A 425 9.14 22.19 24.66
CA LYS A 425 8.33 22.83 25.69
C LYS A 425 7.26 23.72 25.09
N LYS A 426 7.60 24.45 24.02
CA LYS A 426 6.65 25.26 23.29
C LYS A 426 5.65 24.39 22.52
N ALA A 427 6.10 23.30 21.91
CA ALA A 427 5.22 22.34 21.22
C ALA A 427 4.23 21.71 22.20
N PHE A 428 4.71 21.16 23.32
CA PHE A 428 3.88 20.61 24.39
C PHE A 428 2.85 21.63 24.87
N LYS A 429 3.28 22.86 25.17
CA LYS A 429 2.37 23.91 25.60
C LYS A 429 1.31 24.23 24.54
N SER A 430 1.70 24.30 23.26
CA SER A 430 0.76 24.56 22.17
C SER A 430 -0.29 23.48 22.02
N TRP A 431 0.09 22.21 22.18
CA TRP A 431 -0.85 21.08 22.13
C TRP A 431 -1.72 21.01 23.37
N LYS A 432 -1.16 21.32 24.55
CA LYS A 432 -1.92 21.46 25.80
C LYS A 432 -2.96 22.56 25.72
N ASP A 433 -2.56 23.75 25.30
CA ASP A 433 -3.46 24.90 25.14
C ASP A 433 -4.51 24.66 24.03
N ALA A 434 -4.32 23.64 23.18
CA ALA A 434 -5.29 23.21 22.17
C ALA A 434 -6.12 21.98 22.59
N GLY A 435 -5.90 21.42 23.78
CA GLY A 435 -6.61 20.21 24.26
C GLY A 435 -6.31 18.94 23.46
N ARG A 436 -5.10 18.80 22.92
CA ARG A 436 -4.70 17.69 22.02
C ARG A 436 -3.69 16.72 22.63
N LEU A 437 -3.36 16.84 23.92
CA LEU A 437 -2.35 15.96 24.53
C LEU A 437 -2.80 14.50 24.57
N HIS A 438 -4.11 14.26 24.61
CA HIS A 438 -4.68 12.94 24.59
C HIS A 438 -4.31 12.11 23.37
N GLU A 439 -4.21 12.71 22.19
CA GLU A 439 -3.81 12.01 20.97
C GLU A 439 -2.44 11.35 21.14
N ILE A 440 -1.51 12.06 21.80
CA ILE A 440 -0.17 11.55 22.10
C ILE A 440 -0.24 10.55 23.27
N ARG A 441 -1.05 10.86 24.29
CA ARG A 441 -1.23 10.01 25.47
C ARG A 441 -1.74 8.62 25.10
N GLU A 442 -2.74 8.54 24.21
CA GLU A 442 -3.28 7.27 23.70
C GLU A 442 -2.21 6.49 22.92
N GLY A 443 -1.41 7.16 22.08
CA GLY A 443 -0.31 6.54 21.34
C GLY A 443 0.73 5.92 22.27
N ILE A 444 1.21 6.67 23.27
CA ILE A 444 2.17 6.17 24.28
C ILE A 444 1.57 5.01 25.07
N LEU A 445 0.31 5.13 25.50
CA LEU A 445 -0.38 4.10 26.29
C LEU A 445 -0.42 2.77 25.52
N ARG A 446 -0.80 2.82 24.24
CA ARG A 446 -0.85 1.63 23.38
C ARG A 446 0.53 1.09 23.04
N GLY A 447 1.54 1.95 22.86
CA GLY A 447 2.93 1.54 22.67
C GLY A 447 3.47 0.76 23.87
N GLU A 448 3.28 1.26 25.09
CA GLU A 448 3.67 0.55 26.32
C GLU A 448 2.87 -0.74 26.53
N ALA A 449 1.58 -0.74 26.19
CA ALA A 449 0.76 -1.95 26.21
C ALA A 449 1.26 -3.00 25.21
N MET A 450 1.59 -2.58 23.99
CA MET A 450 2.13 -3.46 22.94
C MET A 450 3.47 -4.05 23.37
N LYS A 451 4.37 -3.23 23.92
CA LYS A 451 5.64 -3.71 24.47
C LYS A 451 5.43 -4.77 25.55
N ALA A 452 4.51 -4.54 26.48
CA ALA A 452 4.17 -5.52 27.52
C ALA A 452 3.56 -6.81 26.96
N VAL A 453 2.85 -6.74 25.82
CA VAL A 453 2.34 -7.93 25.11
C VAL A 453 3.49 -8.70 24.48
N LEU A 454 4.40 -8.02 23.79
CA LEU A 454 5.53 -8.63 23.10
C LEU A 454 6.56 -9.26 24.05
N GLU A 455 6.76 -8.68 25.25
CA GLU A 455 7.61 -9.25 26.30
C GLU A 455 7.14 -10.64 26.78
N GLU A 456 5.83 -10.90 26.69
CA GLU A 456 5.21 -12.16 27.12
C GLU A 456 4.86 -13.08 25.93
N ALA A 457 4.92 -12.58 24.69
CA ALA A 457 4.47 -13.29 23.49
C ALA A 457 5.26 -14.57 23.21
N VAL A 458 4.55 -15.60 22.73
CA VAL A 458 5.13 -16.84 22.22
C VAL A 458 5.39 -16.66 20.73
N VAL A 459 6.66 -16.43 20.37
CA VAL A 459 7.05 -16.14 18.99
C VAL A 459 7.60 -17.38 18.29
N THR A 460 6.93 -17.83 17.25
CA THR A 460 7.45 -18.86 16.33
C THR A 460 8.28 -18.18 15.24
N ARG A 461 9.55 -18.57 15.12
CA ARG A 461 10.50 -17.98 14.17
C ARG A 461 10.62 -18.80 12.89
N PHE A 462 10.74 -18.12 11.74
CA PHE A 462 10.93 -18.76 10.44
C PHE A 462 11.98 -18.04 9.58
N ASP A 463 12.53 -18.75 8.60
CA ASP A 463 13.43 -18.19 7.58
C ASP A 463 12.60 -17.50 6.47
N LEU A 464 12.93 -16.24 6.18
CA LEU A 464 12.16 -15.43 5.24
C LEU A 464 12.31 -15.94 3.80
N VAL A 465 13.49 -16.41 3.43
CA VAL A 465 13.79 -16.93 2.09
C VAL A 465 13.06 -18.24 1.87
N GLU A 466 13.09 -19.16 2.84
CA GLU A 466 12.30 -20.40 2.75
C GLU A 466 10.80 -20.11 2.66
N ARG A 467 10.29 -19.19 3.50
CA ARG A 467 8.86 -18.82 3.46
C ARG A 467 8.45 -18.19 2.13
N THR A 468 9.29 -17.34 1.56
CA THR A 468 9.00 -16.71 0.26
C THR A 468 9.03 -17.71 -0.89
N GLU A 469 9.95 -18.67 -0.88
CA GLU A 469 9.96 -19.79 -1.82
C GLU A 469 8.70 -20.67 -1.69
N GLU A 470 8.32 -21.03 -0.46
CA GLU A 470 7.10 -21.79 -0.20
C GLU A 470 5.86 -21.07 -0.70
N ASN A 471 5.75 -19.77 -0.41
CA ASN A 471 4.64 -18.94 -0.86
C ASN A 471 4.59 -18.82 -2.39
N ARG A 472 5.75 -18.66 -3.04
CA ARG A 472 5.85 -18.64 -4.51
C ARG A 472 5.43 -19.97 -5.12
N ALA A 473 5.85 -21.09 -4.52
CA ALA A 473 5.45 -22.42 -4.97
C ALA A 473 3.94 -22.66 -4.82
N LYS A 474 3.34 -22.20 -3.71
CA LYS A 474 1.88 -22.23 -3.51
C LYS A 474 1.15 -21.38 -4.53
N ALA A 475 1.56 -20.13 -4.72
CA ALA A 475 0.95 -19.24 -5.70
C ALA A 475 1.05 -19.79 -7.13
N ALA A 476 2.20 -20.38 -7.50
CA ALA A 476 2.36 -21.04 -8.80
C ALA A 476 1.44 -22.27 -8.95
N ALA A 477 1.25 -23.05 -7.89
CA ALA A 477 0.33 -24.19 -7.88
C ALA A 477 -1.14 -23.74 -8.00
N GLU A 478 -1.53 -22.68 -7.29
CA GLU A 478 -2.87 -22.08 -7.36
C GLU A 478 -3.14 -21.47 -8.74
N ALA A 479 -2.18 -20.74 -9.31
CA ALA A 479 -2.28 -20.21 -10.67
C ALA A 479 -2.39 -21.32 -11.72
N THR A 480 -1.64 -22.42 -11.54
CA THR A 480 -1.76 -23.59 -12.42
C THR A 480 -3.13 -24.24 -12.28
N ALA A 481 -3.67 -24.35 -11.07
CA ALA A 481 -5.01 -24.89 -10.84
C ALA A 481 -6.10 -24.02 -11.47
N ALA A 482 -6.02 -22.69 -11.31
CA ALA A 482 -6.93 -21.74 -11.92
C ALA A 482 -6.87 -21.78 -13.46
N ALA A 483 -5.67 -21.83 -14.05
CA ALA A 483 -5.51 -21.92 -15.51
C ALA A 483 -6.04 -23.26 -16.07
N VAL A 484 -5.96 -24.35 -15.31
CA VAL A 484 -6.55 -25.64 -15.68
C VAL A 484 -8.08 -25.60 -15.61
N GLU A 485 -8.64 -24.87 -14.64
CA GLU A 485 -10.09 -24.67 -14.49
C GLU A 485 -10.65 -23.78 -15.61
N GLU A 486 -9.97 -22.66 -15.91
CA GLU A 486 -10.31 -21.74 -17.01
C GLU A 486 -10.22 -22.43 -18.38
N ALA A 487 -9.15 -23.19 -18.64
CA ALA A 487 -9.03 -23.97 -19.88
C ALA A 487 -10.08 -25.09 -20.00
N ALA A 488 -10.57 -25.63 -18.88
CA ALA A 488 -11.66 -26.61 -18.88
C ALA A 488 -13.03 -25.94 -19.14
N GLU A 489 -13.23 -24.71 -18.67
CA GLU A 489 -14.44 -23.92 -18.92
C GLU A 489 -14.49 -23.42 -20.38
N GLU A 490 -13.36 -22.93 -20.91
CA GLU A 490 -13.22 -22.48 -22.30
C GLU A 490 -13.40 -23.66 -23.29
N ALA A 491 -12.88 -24.85 -22.96
CA ALA A 491 -13.12 -26.07 -23.74
C ALA A 491 -14.58 -26.57 -23.66
N ALA A 492 -15.29 -26.29 -22.57
CA ALA A 492 -16.71 -26.61 -22.44
C ALA A 492 -17.60 -25.62 -23.21
N GLU A 493 -17.19 -24.36 -23.30
CA GLU A 493 -17.87 -23.31 -24.08
C GLU A 493 -17.63 -23.50 -25.59
N GLU A 494 -16.41 -23.84 -26.02
CA GLU A 494 -16.08 -24.16 -27.41
C GLU A 494 -16.81 -25.44 -27.89
N ALA A 495 -17.06 -26.39 -26.99
CA ALA A 495 -17.89 -27.57 -27.27
C ALA A 495 -19.40 -27.25 -27.38
N ALA A 496 -19.86 -26.13 -26.82
CA ALA A 496 -21.25 -25.68 -26.89
C ALA A 496 -21.56 -24.83 -28.13
N GLU A 497 -20.56 -24.23 -28.78
CA GLU A 497 -20.72 -23.39 -29.98
C GLU A 497 -20.67 -24.14 -31.33
N VAL A 498 -20.38 -25.44 -31.36
CA VAL A 498 -20.47 -26.20 -32.61
C VAL A 498 -21.94 -26.38 -32.99
N GLU A 499 -22.41 -25.60 -33.98
CA GLU A 499 -23.74 -25.79 -34.61
C GLU A 499 -23.93 -27.28 -34.94
N MET A 500 -24.86 -27.92 -34.24
CA MET A 500 -25.09 -29.36 -34.34
C MET A 500 -25.90 -29.67 -35.60
N THR A 501 -25.29 -29.48 -36.76
CA THR A 501 -25.87 -29.90 -38.04
C THR A 501 -25.74 -31.41 -38.23
N GLU A 502 -26.61 -32.00 -39.05
CA GLU A 502 -26.55 -33.43 -39.39
C GLU A 502 -25.18 -33.82 -39.98
N GLU A 503 -24.50 -32.89 -40.64
CA GLU A 503 -23.18 -33.09 -41.24
C GLU A 503 -22.04 -33.05 -40.21
N SER A 504 -22.11 -32.20 -39.19
CA SER A 504 -21.12 -32.18 -38.09
C SER A 504 -21.30 -33.39 -37.17
N LEU A 505 -22.54 -33.78 -36.88
CA LEU A 505 -22.85 -34.95 -36.05
C LEU A 505 -22.46 -36.30 -36.69
N ASN A 506 -22.56 -36.41 -38.01
CA ASN A 506 -22.16 -37.63 -38.71
C ASN A 506 -20.65 -37.91 -38.64
N LYS A 507 -19.82 -36.88 -38.38
CA LYS A 507 -18.36 -36.99 -38.25
C LYS A 507 -17.91 -37.50 -36.87
N LEU A 508 -18.77 -37.42 -35.85
CA LEU A 508 -18.47 -37.84 -34.48
C LEU A 508 -18.56 -39.37 -34.28
N LYS A 509 -17.85 -39.91 -33.29
CA LYS A 509 -17.97 -41.32 -32.88
C LYS A 509 -19.20 -41.54 -32.02
N VAL A 510 -19.65 -42.80 -31.91
CA VAL A 510 -20.83 -43.17 -31.12
C VAL A 510 -20.68 -42.83 -29.63
N ALA A 511 -19.45 -42.83 -29.09
CA ALA A 511 -19.19 -42.46 -27.69
C ALA A 511 -19.44 -40.96 -27.45
N GLU A 512 -18.89 -40.10 -28.31
CA GLU A 512 -19.05 -38.64 -28.27
C GLU A 512 -20.54 -38.25 -28.46
N LEU A 513 -21.24 -38.91 -29.39
CA LEU A 513 -22.69 -38.71 -29.59
C LEU A 513 -23.52 -39.10 -28.36
N LYS A 514 -23.09 -40.09 -27.57
CA LYS A 514 -23.79 -40.48 -26.35
C LYS A 514 -23.56 -39.50 -25.20
N GLU A 515 -22.36 -38.93 -25.09
CA GLU A 515 -22.10 -37.87 -24.11
C GLU A 515 -22.94 -36.63 -24.42
N ILE A 516 -22.99 -36.21 -25.69
CA ILE A 516 -23.80 -35.04 -26.07
C ILE A 516 -25.30 -35.30 -25.83
N ALA A 517 -25.81 -36.47 -26.21
CA ALA A 517 -27.20 -36.85 -25.93
C ALA A 517 -27.51 -36.95 -24.42
N SER A 518 -26.57 -37.47 -23.62
CA SER A 518 -26.72 -37.55 -22.17
C SER A 518 -26.67 -36.16 -21.51
N GLY A 519 -25.81 -35.27 -21.99
CA GLY A 519 -25.75 -33.87 -21.55
C GLY A 519 -27.05 -33.10 -21.82
N LYS A 520 -27.79 -33.48 -22.86
CA LYS A 520 -29.14 -32.97 -23.17
C LYS A 520 -30.28 -33.78 -22.51
N GLY A 521 -29.98 -34.75 -21.64
CA GLY A 521 -30.97 -35.54 -20.90
C GLY A 521 -31.69 -36.63 -21.71
N LEU A 522 -31.18 -37.01 -22.88
CA LEU A 522 -31.77 -38.03 -23.76
C LEU A 522 -31.33 -39.45 -23.37
N ALA A 523 -32.24 -40.42 -23.47
CA ALA A 523 -31.93 -41.82 -23.18
C ALA A 523 -31.10 -42.47 -24.31
N THR A 524 -29.87 -42.89 -24.01
CA THR A 524 -28.91 -43.36 -25.03
C THR A 524 -28.74 -44.88 -25.11
N SER A 525 -29.44 -45.64 -24.25
CA SER A 525 -29.27 -47.08 -24.13
C SER A 525 -29.92 -47.83 -25.32
N GLY A 526 -29.11 -48.57 -26.09
CA GLY A 526 -29.59 -49.41 -27.19
C GLY A 526 -29.75 -48.69 -28.54
N LEU A 527 -29.55 -47.36 -28.59
CA LEU A 527 -29.64 -46.57 -29.82
C LEU A 527 -28.39 -46.73 -30.70
N LYS A 528 -28.62 -46.80 -32.02
CA LYS A 528 -27.57 -46.80 -33.04
C LYS A 528 -27.19 -45.37 -33.41
N LYS A 529 -26.04 -45.21 -34.09
CA LYS A 529 -25.46 -43.90 -34.44
C LYS A 529 -26.47 -42.94 -35.09
N ALA A 530 -27.22 -43.41 -36.09
CA ALA A 530 -28.21 -42.59 -36.79
C ALA A 530 -29.36 -42.14 -35.87
N GLU A 531 -29.83 -43.01 -34.98
CA GLU A 531 -30.92 -42.72 -34.03
C GLU A 531 -30.46 -41.73 -32.93
N LEU A 532 -29.17 -41.75 -32.57
CA LEU A 532 -28.58 -40.76 -31.66
C LEU A 532 -28.48 -39.38 -32.33
N ILE A 533 -28.06 -39.32 -33.59
CA ILE A 533 -27.94 -38.07 -34.34
C ILE A 533 -29.31 -37.41 -34.52
N GLU A 534 -30.33 -38.20 -34.89
CA GLU A 534 -31.71 -37.73 -35.04
C GLU A 534 -32.28 -37.20 -33.72
N ALA A 535 -32.10 -37.94 -32.62
CA ALA A 535 -32.57 -37.50 -31.30
C ALA A 535 -31.92 -36.20 -30.81
N ILE A 536 -30.64 -35.99 -31.17
CA ILE A 536 -29.90 -34.77 -30.80
C ILE A 536 -30.36 -33.58 -31.64
N LEU A 537 -30.62 -33.77 -32.93
CA LEU A 537 -31.12 -32.73 -33.84
C LEU A 537 -32.55 -32.29 -33.49
N ASP A 538 -33.43 -33.24 -33.17
CA ASP A 538 -34.82 -32.94 -32.79
C ASP A 538 -34.90 -32.09 -31.52
N ALA A 539 -33.97 -32.29 -30.58
CA ALA A 539 -33.88 -31.52 -29.35
C ALA A 539 -33.45 -30.05 -29.55
N GLU A 540 -32.91 -29.70 -30.73
CA GLU A 540 -32.46 -28.34 -31.05
C GLU A 540 -33.44 -27.52 -31.91
N THR A 541 -34.55 -28.11 -32.36
CA THR A 541 -35.58 -27.31 -33.06
C THR A 541 -36.43 -26.48 -32.08
N PRO A 542 -36.47 -25.14 -32.21
CA PRO A 542 -37.27 -24.30 -31.32
C PRO A 542 -38.76 -24.40 -31.69
N MET A 543 -39.58 -25.03 -30.84
CA MET A 543 -41.04 -24.92 -30.92
C MET A 543 -41.48 -23.47 -30.60
N GLY A 544 -41.87 -22.71 -31.63
CA GLY A 544 -42.45 -21.39 -31.48
C GLY A 544 -43.96 -21.39 -31.15
N ALA A 545 -44.29 -20.87 -29.97
CA ALA A 545 -45.46 -20.05 -29.59
C ALA A 545 -46.91 -20.61 -29.57
N HIS A 546 -47.54 -20.37 -28.42
CA HIS A 546 -48.98 -20.30 -28.10
C HIS A 546 -49.98 -19.99 -29.23
N ALA A 547 -51.07 -20.77 -29.29
CA ALA A 547 -52.51 -20.38 -29.26
C ALA A 547 -53.34 -21.57 -29.83
N LYS A 548 -54.49 -22.02 -29.31
CA LYS A 548 -55.54 -21.41 -28.49
C LYS A 548 -56.52 -22.52 -28.05
N GLN A 549 -57.29 -22.20 -27.01
CA GLN A 549 -58.64 -22.70 -26.68
C GLN A 549 -58.80 -23.99 -25.84
N ALA A 550 -59.29 -23.74 -24.62
CA ALA A 550 -60.28 -24.57 -23.95
C ALA A 550 -61.57 -24.66 -24.79
N GLU A 551 -62.09 -25.87 -25.00
CA GLU A 551 -63.45 -26.30 -24.62
C GLU A 551 -63.65 -27.79 -24.98
N ASP A 552 -64.34 -28.49 -24.08
CA ASP A 552 -65.11 -29.73 -24.23
C ASP A 552 -64.50 -31.15 -24.19
N ALA A 553 -64.96 -31.84 -23.12
CA ALA A 553 -65.27 -33.27 -22.93
C ALA A 553 -64.10 -34.27 -22.88
N GLU A 554 -63.97 -35.16 -21.90
CA GLU A 554 -64.91 -35.80 -20.95
C GLU A 554 -64.16 -36.23 -19.67
#